data_AF-A0A672KMB6-F1
#
_entry.id   AF-A0A672KMB6-F1
#
_cell.length_a   1.000
_cell.length_b   1.000
_cell.length_c   1.000
_cell.angle_alpha   90.00
_cell.angle_beta   90.00
_cell.angle_gamma   90.00
#
_symmetry.space_group_name_H-M   'P 1'
#
loop_
_entity.id
_entity.type
_entity.pdbx_description
1 polymer ?
#
loop_
_entity_poly.entity_id
_entity_poly.type
_entity_poly.pdbx_seq_one_letter_code
_entity_poly.pdbx_strand_id
1 'polypeptide(L)'
;SQSDKHYAGDMKHDSVSSPGISDQEKEMAASAFEAFKAGSYDESLKHLDSLQELNKEDYKVTMNKAITEFYKSGQTTTSTLKQTLITLKNQMH
;
A
#
# COMPACT_ATOMS: atom_id res chain seq x y z
N SER A 1 36.10 0.62 44.99
CA SER A 1 36.25 -0.37 43.90
C SER A 1 34.95 -0.41 43.13
N GLN A 2 34.90 0.12 41.90
CA GLN A 2 35.23 -0.62 40.67
C GLN A 2 34.39 -1.91 40.58
N SER A 3 33.68 -2.24 39.50
CA SER A 3 33.59 -1.68 38.15
C SER A 3 32.58 -2.56 37.38
N ASP A 4 32.05 -1.98 36.31
CA ASP A 4 31.27 -2.51 35.18
C ASP A 4 31.22 -4.04 34.95
N LYS A 5 30.04 -4.51 34.52
CA LYS A 5 29.93 -5.60 33.55
C LYS A 5 28.95 -5.25 32.43
N HIS A 6 29.48 -5.45 31.22
CA HIS A 6 29.00 -5.10 29.89
C HIS A 6 28.11 -6.18 29.24
N TYR A 7 27.34 -5.72 28.25
CA TYR A 7 26.82 -6.37 27.03
C TYR A 7 26.07 -7.71 27.09
N ALA A 8 24.81 -7.66 26.62
CA ALA A 8 24.24 -8.49 25.55
C ALA A 8 22.82 -7.96 25.30
N GLY A 9 22.39 -7.51 24.12
CA GLY A 9 22.58 -8.19 22.84
C GLY A 9 21.51 -9.27 22.71
N ASP A 10 20.30 -8.89 22.30
CA ASP A 10 19.38 -9.72 21.52
C ASP A 10 18.14 -8.89 21.18
N MET A 11 18.24 -8.11 20.10
CA MET A 11 17.06 -7.77 19.29
C MET A 11 16.59 -9.07 18.62
N LYS A 12 16.00 -9.97 19.40
CA LYS A 12 15.27 -11.11 18.88
C LYS A 12 13.80 -10.78 18.87
N HIS A 13 13.42 -9.98 17.88
CA HIS A 13 12.08 -10.17 17.34
C HIS A 13 12.19 -11.31 16.33
N ASP A 14 12.32 -12.54 16.86
CA ASP A 14 11.99 -13.77 16.16
C ASP A 14 10.47 -13.81 15.94
N SER A 15 9.91 -12.78 15.31
CA SER A 15 8.67 -12.94 14.58
C SER A 15 9.06 -13.67 13.33
N VAL A 16 8.84 -14.98 13.36
CA VAL A 16 8.67 -15.81 12.18
C VAL A 16 7.66 -15.08 11.29
N SER A 17 8.15 -14.22 10.41
CA SER A 17 7.31 -13.48 9.49
C SER A 17 6.71 -14.51 8.56
N SER A 18 5.44 -14.82 8.79
CA SER A 18 4.54 -15.27 7.74
C SER A 18 4.88 -14.50 6.45
N PRO A 19 4.79 -15.07 5.24
CA PRO A 19 4.82 -14.29 4.01
C PRO A 19 3.52 -13.46 3.95
N GLY A 20 3.46 -12.47 4.83
CA GLY A 20 2.38 -11.56 5.06
C GLY A 20 2.93 -10.15 4.88
N ILE A 21 2.01 -9.25 4.53
CA ILE A 21 2.27 -7.85 4.21
C ILE A 21 3.29 -7.25 5.20
N SER A 22 4.39 -6.71 4.66
CA SER A 22 5.45 -6.07 5.43
C SER A 22 4.96 -4.80 6.13
N ASP A 23 5.65 -4.38 7.19
CA ASP A 23 5.27 -3.16 7.90
C ASP A 23 5.40 -1.91 7.01
N GLN A 24 6.36 -1.92 6.07
CA GLN A 24 6.50 -0.88 5.05
C GLN A 24 5.29 -0.81 4.12
N GLU A 25 4.80 -1.96 3.62
CA GLU A 25 3.59 -2.00 2.79
C GLU A 25 2.36 -1.51 3.57
N LYS A 26 2.23 -1.87 4.86
CA LYS A 26 1.13 -1.41 5.72
C LYS A 26 1.16 0.10 5.91
N GLU A 27 2.32 0.67 6.23
CA GLU A 27 2.47 2.11 6.44
C GLU A 27 2.17 2.90 5.16
N MET A 28 2.62 2.41 4.02
CA MET A 28 2.38 3.04 2.73
C MET A 28 0.91 2.96 2.31
N ALA A 29 0.26 1.82 2.55
CA ALA A 29 -1.18 1.66 2.35
C ALA A 29 -2.00 2.60 3.26
N ALA A 30 -1.59 2.74 4.52
CA ALA A 30 -2.21 3.69 5.45
C ALA A 30 -2.04 5.14 4.98
N SER A 31 -0.83 5.51 4.54
CA SER A 31 -0.54 6.86 4.03
C SER A 31 -1.35 7.19 2.77
N ALA A 32 -1.47 6.25 1.84
CA ALA A 32 -2.32 6.38 0.67
C ALA A 32 -3.79 6.62 1.07
N PHE A 33 -4.30 5.85 2.03
CA PHE A 33 -5.68 5.96 2.49
C PHE A 33 -5.97 7.29 3.18
N GLU A 34 -5.07 7.77 4.05
CA GLU A 34 -5.21 9.09 4.68
C GLU A 34 -5.18 10.23 3.65
N ALA A 35 -4.27 10.17 2.68
CA ALA A 35 -4.21 11.14 1.59
C ALA A 35 -5.49 11.14 0.74
N PHE A 36 -6.03 9.95 0.42
CA PHE A 36 -7.30 9.82 -0.29
C PHE A 36 -8.46 10.47 0.48
N LYS A 37 -8.58 10.18 1.79
CA LYS A 37 -9.63 10.77 2.64
C LYS A 37 -9.50 12.29 2.75
N ALA A 38 -8.28 12.81 2.72
CA ALA A 38 -8.02 14.25 2.70
C ALA A 38 -8.28 14.90 1.32
N GLY A 39 -8.72 14.15 0.31
CA GLY A 39 -8.90 14.64 -1.06
C GLY A 39 -7.57 14.92 -1.79
N SER A 40 -6.44 14.54 -1.19
CA SER A 40 -5.10 14.71 -1.75
C SER A 40 -4.76 13.57 -2.70
N TYR A 41 -5.50 13.49 -3.81
CA TYR A 41 -5.44 12.33 -4.71
C TYR A 41 -4.08 12.14 -5.38
N ASP A 42 -3.34 13.21 -5.67
CA ASP A 42 -1.99 13.11 -6.23
C ASP A 42 -1.01 12.43 -5.25
N GLU A 43 -1.05 12.78 -3.97
CA GLU A 43 -0.20 12.15 -2.95
C GLU A 43 -0.64 10.70 -2.70
N SER A 44 -1.96 10.44 -2.70
CA SER A 44 -2.48 9.07 -2.65
C SER A 44 -1.95 8.22 -3.80
N LEU A 45 -1.93 8.73 -5.03
CA LEU A 45 -1.41 8.01 -6.19
C LEU A 45 0.08 7.72 -6.07
N LYS A 46 0.88 8.68 -5.59
CA LYS A 46 2.32 8.49 -5.36
C LYS A 46 2.61 7.36 -4.35
N HIS A 47 1.83 7.28 -3.27
CA HIS A 47 1.93 6.17 -2.31
C HIS A 47 1.51 4.84 -2.96
N LEU A 48 0.43 4.82 -3.74
CA LEU A 48 -0.03 3.61 -4.43
C LEU A 48 0.94 3.12 -5.52
N ASP A 49 1.59 4.02 -6.25
CA ASP A 49 2.62 3.68 -7.23
C ASP A 49 3.81 3.01 -6.56
N SER A 50 4.26 3.59 -5.45
CA SER A 50 5.34 3.01 -4.63
C SER A 50 4.95 1.62 -4.09
N LEU A 51 3.68 1.44 -3.69
CA LEU A 51 3.17 0.17 -3.16
C LEU A 51 3.07 -0.90 -4.25
N GLN A 52 2.67 -0.52 -5.47
CA GLN A 52 2.62 -1.42 -6.63
C GLN A 52 4.01 -1.94 -7.01
N GLU A 53 5.07 -1.12 -6.86
CA GLU A 53 6.44 -1.57 -7.11
C GLU A 53 6.92 -2.60 -6.08
N LEU A 54 6.47 -2.51 -4.83
CA LEU A 54 6.75 -3.48 -3.77
C LEU A 54 5.96 -4.78 -3.95
N ASN A 55 4.71 -4.67 -4.42
CA ASN A 55 3.81 -5.80 -4.61
C ASN A 55 3.10 -5.73 -5.96
N LYS A 56 3.79 -6.19 -7.00
CA LYS A 56 3.37 -6.07 -8.41
C LYS A 56 2.10 -6.84 -8.75
N GLU A 57 1.77 -7.86 -7.96
CA GLU A 57 0.63 -8.74 -8.20
C GLU A 57 -0.61 -8.34 -7.36
N ASP A 58 -0.51 -7.34 -6.48
CA ASP A 58 -1.65 -6.92 -5.68
C ASP A 58 -2.67 -6.12 -6.52
N TYR A 59 -3.70 -6.83 -6.96
CA TYR A 59 -4.82 -6.27 -7.70
C TYR A 59 -5.57 -5.19 -6.92
N LYS A 60 -5.51 -5.19 -5.58
CA LYS A 60 -6.14 -4.14 -4.76
C LYS A 60 -5.45 -2.81 -4.93
N VAL A 61 -4.13 -2.80 -5.12
CA VAL A 61 -3.38 -1.57 -5.40
C VAL A 61 -3.82 -1.00 -6.75
N THR A 62 -3.91 -1.85 -7.77
CA THR A 62 -4.42 -1.45 -9.09
C THR A 62 -5.87 -0.92 -9.00
N MET A 63 -6.73 -1.59 -8.24
CA MET A 63 -8.11 -1.14 -8.00
C MET A 63 -8.15 0.23 -7.29
N ASN A 64 -7.37 0.40 -6.23
CA ASN A 64 -7.30 1.64 -5.46
C ASN A 64 -6.79 2.81 -6.31
N LYS A 65 -5.83 2.58 -7.22
CA LYS A 65 -5.37 3.59 -8.18
C LYS A 65 -6.50 4.03 -9.10
N ALA A 66 -7.22 3.09 -9.71
CA ALA A 66 -8.34 3.41 -10.60
C ALA A 66 -9.45 4.19 -9.89
N ILE A 67 -9.75 3.85 -8.63
CA ILE A 67 -10.71 4.59 -7.79
C ILE A 67 -10.16 6.00 -7.50
N THR A 68 -8.88 6.13 -7.13
CA THR A 68 -8.26 7.42 -6.83
C THR A 68 -8.26 8.35 -8.05
N GLU A 69 -7.93 7.84 -9.24
CA GLU A 69 -8.00 8.58 -10.50
C GLU A 69 -9.43 9.01 -10.84
N PHE A 70 -10.43 8.16 -10.55
CA PHE A 70 -11.83 8.48 -10.74
C PHE A 70 -12.28 9.65 -9.85
N TYR A 71 -11.90 9.66 -8.57
CA TYR A 71 -12.20 10.79 -7.70
C TYR A 71 -11.43 12.06 -8.11
N LYS A 72 -10.15 11.92 -8.48
CA LYS A 72 -9.32 13.03 -8.99
C LYS A 72 -9.92 13.70 -10.23
N SER A 73 -10.58 12.93 -11.10
CA SER A 73 -11.24 13.47 -12.30
C SER A 73 -12.59 14.16 -12.04
N GLY A 74 -12.99 14.30 -10.76
CA GLY A 74 -14.33 14.76 -10.42
C GLY A 74 -15.40 13.74 -10.79
N GLN A 75 -15.07 12.44 -10.75
CA GLN A 75 -15.99 11.34 -11.02
C GLN A 75 -16.50 11.30 -12.48
N THR A 76 -15.69 11.78 -13.43
CA THR A 76 -16.08 11.85 -14.85
C THR A 76 -15.55 10.67 -15.67
N THR A 77 -14.49 10.00 -15.22
CA THR A 77 -13.82 8.90 -15.92
C THR A 77 -14.46 7.52 -15.68
N THR A 78 -15.80 7.46 -15.61
CA THR A 78 -16.57 6.24 -15.29
C THR A 78 -16.31 5.09 -16.24
N SER A 79 -16.14 5.35 -17.54
CA SER A 79 -15.85 4.31 -18.54
C SER A 79 -14.51 3.63 -18.30
N THR A 80 -13.48 4.42 -17.97
CA THR A 80 -12.14 3.92 -17.62
C THR A 80 -12.22 3.06 -16.36
N LEU A 81 -12.88 3.54 -15.31
CA LEU A 81 -13.06 2.77 -14.07
C LEU A 81 -13.75 1.42 -14.32
N LYS A 82 -14.85 1.42 -15.08
CA LYS A 82 -15.56 0.18 -15.46
C LYS A 82 -14.65 -0.79 -16.20
N GLN A 83 -13.89 -0.32 -17.17
CA GLN A 83 -12.98 -1.16 -17.94
C GLN A 83 -11.92 -1.80 -17.04
N THR A 84 -11.32 -1.03 -16.13
CA THR A 84 -10.34 -1.56 -15.18
C THR A 84 -10.96 -2.61 -14.27
N LEU A 85 -12.15 -2.37 -13.71
CA LEU A 85 -12.83 -3.34 -12.83
C LEU A 85 -13.19 -4.64 -13.57
N ILE A 86 -13.60 -4.56 -14.85
CA ILE A 86 -13.87 -5.75 -15.67
C ILE A 86 -12.58 -6.55 -15.90
N THR A 87 -11.47 -5.88 -16.21
CA THR A 87 -10.17 -6.53 -16.38
C THR A 87 -9.75 -7.26 -15.10
N LEU A 88 -9.84 -6.60 -13.94
CA LEU A 88 -9.50 -7.19 -12.65
C LEU A 88 -10.40 -8.38 -12.32
N LYS A 89 -11.72 -8.26 -12.56
CA LYS A 89 -12.67 -9.38 -12.38
C LYS A 89 -12.24 -10.59 -13.20
N ASN A 90 -11.84 -10.39 -14.46
CA ASN A 90 -11.47 -11.49 -15.34
C ASN A 90 -10.13 -12.15 -14.95
N GLN A 91 -9.25 -11.44 -14.22
CA GLN A 91 -8.00 -12.00 -13.70
C GLN A 91 -8.20 -12.87 -12.45
N MET A 92 -9.37 -12.78 -11.79
CA MET A 92 -9.69 -13.57 -10.60
C MET A 92 -10.38 -14.92 -10.88
N HIS A 93 -10.65 -15.23 -12.15
CA HIS A 93 -11.29 -16.48 -12.61
C HIS A 93 -10.29 -17.34 -13.39
#